data_AF-A0AAD4PEG2-F1
#
_entry.id   AF-A0AAD4PEG2-F1
#
_cell.length_a   1.000
_cell.length_b   1.000
_cell.length_c   1.000
_cell.angle_alpha   90.00
_cell.angle_beta   90.00
_cell.angle_gamma   90.00
#
_symmetry.space_group_name_H-M   'P 1'
#
loop_
_entity.id
_entity.type
_entity.pdbx_description
1 polymer ?
#
loop_
_entity_poly.entity_id
_entity_poly.type
_entity_poly.pdbx_seq_one_letter_code
_entity_poly.pdbx_strand_id
1 'polypeptide(L)'
;MAPKADSAEGIVLNFVNEITSSARFGKALDSLADSGKISFQEYGKQKIYMARQDQFEIPNNEELNQMKEQNLKLQEQLAEKKKAIAEVYKPSEHNRVLAICGPGNNGGDGLVSARHWHHFGYKPYICYPERTDKALYNGLVTQFQKWFDDAIATSLKEPNAMALCTTGKDGKL
;
A
#
# COMPACT_ATOMS: atom_id res chain seq x y z
N MET A 1 19.82 14.14 12.09
CA MET A 1 19.42 13.36 10.89
C MET A 1 17.90 13.30 10.89
N ALA A 2 17.24 13.52 9.75
CA ALA A 2 15.79 13.33 9.65
C ALA A 2 15.45 11.83 9.75
N PRO A 3 14.37 11.43 10.45
CA PRO A 3 13.96 10.03 10.53
C PRO A 3 13.65 9.50 9.13
N LYS A 4 14.01 8.24 8.87
CA LYS A 4 13.68 7.55 7.62
C LYS A 4 12.15 7.39 7.53
N ALA A 5 11.57 7.58 6.35
CA ALA A 5 10.11 7.57 6.16
C ALA A 5 9.42 6.28 6.65
N ASP A 6 10.14 5.15 6.58
CA ASP A 6 9.61 3.82 6.96
C ASP A 6 9.94 3.43 8.41
N SER A 7 10.61 4.29 9.18
CA SER A 7 10.77 4.03 10.62
C SER A 7 9.45 4.33 11.34
N ALA A 8 9.21 3.68 12.48
CA ALA A 8 8.04 3.97 13.31
C ALA A 8 7.93 5.48 13.64
N GLU A 9 9.06 6.13 13.90
CA GLU A 9 9.14 7.58 14.11
C GLU A 9 8.80 8.39 12.86
N GLY A 10 9.22 7.94 11.67
CA GLY A 10 8.88 8.57 10.39
C GLY A 10 7.39 8.45 10.04
N ILE A 11 6.79 7.29 10.31
CA ILE A 11 5.35 7.04 10.11
C ILE A 11 4.52 7.91 11.06
N VAL A 12 4.90 7.96 12.34
CA VAL A 12 4.21 8.80 13.34
C VAL A 12 4.33 10.28 12.98
N LEU A 13 5.51 10.74 12.57
CA LEU A 13 5.71 12.15 12.19
C LEU A 13 4.93 12.54 10.93
N ASN A 14 4.88 11.66 9.93
CA ASN A 14 4.08 11.87 8.72
C ASN A 14 2.58 11.94 9.05
N PHE A 15 2.10 11.01 9.88
CA PHE A 15 0.71 10.98 10.34
C PHE A 15 0.37 12.27 11.10
N VAL A 16 1.21 12.73 12.03
CA VAL A 16 1.00 13.97 12.78
C VAL A 16 0.97 15.21 11.87
N ASN A 17 1.84 15.29 10.86
CA ASN A 17 1.88 16.41 9.92
C ASN A 17 0.68 16.46 8.97
N GLU A 18 0.15 15.30 8.56
CA GLU A 18 -1.03 15.24 7.69
C GLU A 18 -2.32 15.66 8.43
N ILE A 19 -2.35 15.47 9.75
CA ILE A 19 -3.56 15.56 10.57
C ILE A 19 -3.73 16.92 11.28
N THR A 20 -2.63 17.62 11.57
CA THR A 20 -2.63 18.89 12.33
C THR A 20 -3.27 20.09 11.62
N SER A 21 -3.68 19.95 10.35
CA SER A 21 -4.23 21.06 9.54
C SER A 21 -5.77 21.19 9.57
N SER A 22 -6.50 20.30 10.26
CA SER A 22 -7.95 20.16 10.10
C SER A 22 -8.76 20.39 11.38
N ALA A 23 -9.66 21.36 11.37
CA ALA A 23 -10.67 21.59 12.43
C ALA A 23 -11.58 20.37 12.69
N ARG A 24 -11.64 19.39 11.77
CA ARG A 24 -12.37 18.13 11.95
C ARG A 24 -11.66 17.19 12.94
N PHE A 25 -10.35 17.35 13.13
CA PHE A 25 -9.56 16.50 14.00
C PHE A 25 -9.86 16.73 15.48
N GLY A 26 -10.01 17.99 15.89
CA GLY A 26 -10.46 18.32 17.25
C GLY A 26 -11.77 17.62 17.61
N LYS A 27 -12.76 17.68 16.70
CA LYS A 27 -14.05 16.97 16.89
C LYS A 27 -13.91 15.44 16.93
N ALA A 28 -12.99 14.86 16.13
CA ALA A 28 -12.74 13.43 16.15
C ALA A 28 -12.09 12.98 17.46
N LEU A 29 -11.14 13.76 17.98
CA LEU A 29 -10.50 13.51 19.27
C LEU A 29 -11.48 13.72 20.43
N ASP A 30 -12.30 14.77 20.40
CA ASP A 30 -13.39 14.96 21.37
C ASP A 30 -14.36 13.77 21.34
N SER A 31 -14.77 13.29 20.16
CA SER A 31 -15.63 12.09 20.04
C SER A 31 -14.95 10.80 20.55
N LEU A 32 -13.64 10.64 20.33
CA LEU A 32 -12.88 9.52 20.87
C LEU A 32 -12.79 9.61 22.40
N ALA A 33 -12.66 10.81 22.94
CA ALA A 33 -12.67 11.06 24.38
C ALA A 33 -14.03 10.77 24.99
N ASP A 34 -15.11 11.21 24.35
CA ASP A 34 -16.49 10.91 24.74
C ASP A 34 -16.78 9.40 24.70
N SER A 35 -16.19 8.68 23.75
CA SER A 35 -16.27 7.21 23.66
C SER A 35 -15.41 6.47 24.69
N GLY A 36 -14.61 7.20 25.49
CA GLY A 36 -13.72 6.64 26.50
C GLY A 36 -12.48 5.94 25.95
N LYS A 37 -12.19 6.04 24.65
CA LYS A 37 -11.00 5.43 24.02
C LYS A 37 -9.71 6.21 24.27
N ILE A 38 -9.85 7.51 24.50
CA ILE A 38 -8.74 8.39 24.86
C ILE A 38 -9.17 9.25 26.05
N SER A 39 -8.23 9.71 26.86
CA SER A 39 -8.44 10.78 27.84
C SER A 39 -7.82 12.07 27.31
N PHE A 40 -8.16 13.20 27.90
CA PHE A 40 -7.46 14.45 27.62
C PHE A 40 -7.31 15.32 28.87
N GLN A 41 -6.31 16.19 28.85
CA GLN A 41 -6.06 17.20 29.86
C GLN A 41 -5.96 18.58 29.20
N GLU A 42 -6.66 19.56 29.78
CA GLU A 42 -6.64 20.95 29.30
C GLU A 42 -5.59 21.79 30.04
N TYR A 43 -4.80 22.53 29.27
CA TYR A 43 -3.83 23.52 29.74
C TYR A 43 -4.08 24.85 29.02
N GLY A 44 -4.95 25.68 29.60
CA GLY A 44 -5.38 26.95 28.99
C GLY A 44 -6.19 26.71 27.72
N LYS A 45 -5.65 27.11 26.55
CA LYS A 45 -6.30 26.90 25.23
C LYS A 45 -5.88 25.59 24.55
N GLN A 46 -5.00 24.79 25.15
CA GLN A 46 -4.46 23.56 24.56
C GLN A 46 -5.06 22.33 25.24
N LYS A 47 -5.36 21.29 24.46
CA LYS A 47 -5.76 19.95 24.92
C LYS A 47 -4.66 18.94 24.59
N ILE A 48 -4.23 18.17 25.57
CA ILE A 48 -3.34 17.01 25.37
C ILE A 48 -4.20 15.76 25.47
N TYR A 49 -4.21 14.93 24.42
CA TYR A 49 -4.97 13.67 24.37
C TYR A 49 -4.03 12.49 24.61
N MET A 50 -4.46 11.51 25.39
CA MET A 50 -3.72 10.28 25.68
C MET A 50 -4.61 9.07 25.41
N ALA A 51 -4.13 8.13 24.59
CA ALA A 51 -4.81 6.87 24.40
C ALA A 51 -4.78 6.06 25.71
N ARG A 52 -5.94 5.51 26.07
CA ARG A 52 -6.07 4.68 27.26
C ARG A 52 -5.40 3.33 27.03
N GLN A 53 -4.25 3.09 27.64
CA GLN A 53 -3.52 1.82 27.45
C GLN A 53 -4.25 0.64 28.10
N ASP A 54 -5.06 0.91 29.12
CA ASP A 54 -5.86 -0.07 29.87
C ASP A 54 -7.05 -0.63 29.09
N GLN A 55 -7.35 -0.08 27.91
CA GLN A 55 -8.37 -0.63 27.01
C GLN A 55 -7.82 -1.77 26.12
N PHE A 56 -6.50 -1.98 26.11
CA PHE A 56 -5.88 -3.03 25.30
C PHE A 56 -5.65 -4.26 26.17
N GLU A 57 -6.12 -5.41 25.69
CA GLU A 57 -5.76 -6.69 26.28
C GLU A 57 -4.25 -6.90 26.11
N ILE A 58 -3.54 -7.03 27.23
CA ILE A 58 -2.11 -7.32 27.23
C ILE A 58 -1.97 -8.84 27.10
N PRO A 59 -1.40 -9.35 25.99
CA PRO A 59 -1.26 -10.78 25.80
C PRO A 59 -0.41 -11.39 26.92
N ASN A 60 -0.84 -12.52 27.44
CA ASN A 60 -0.02 -13.28 28.38
C ASN A 60 1.15 -13.98 27.64
N ASN A 61 2.08 -14.58 28.38
CA ASN A 61 3.25 -15.22 27.78
C ASN A 61 2.91 -16.39 26.84
N GLU A 62 1.82 -17.12 27.11
CA GLU A 62 1.38 -18.23 26.25
C GLU A 62 0.80 -17.71 24.94
N GLU A 63 -0.09 -16.72 25.01
CA GLU A 63 -0.66 -16.02 23.85
C GLU A 63 0.44 -15.37 23.01
N LEU A 64 1.41 -14.70 23.66
CA LEU A 64 2.53 -14.09 22.97
C LEU A 64 3.38 -15.11 22.22
N ASN A 65 3.62 -16.29 22.82
CA ASN A 65 4.36 -17.36 22.16
C ASN A 65 3.57 -17.96 21.00
N GLN A 66 2.27 -18.17 21.15
CA GLN A 66 1.39 -18.63 20.07
C GLN A 66 1.38 -17.62 18.91
N MET A 67 1.28 -16.33 19.20
CA MET A 67 1.33 -15.27 18.18
C MET A 67 2.67 -15.24 17.46
N LYS A 68 3.79 -15.44 18.15
CA LYS A 68 5.12 -15.55 17.53
C LYS A 68 5.21 -16.76 16.62
N GLU A 69 4.69 -17.90 17.04
CA GLU A 69 4.70 -19.13 16.24
C GLU A 69 3.81 -19.00 14.99
N GLN A 70 2.63 -18.39 15.12
CA GLN A 70 1.76 -18.09 13.99
C GLN A 70 2.42 -17.14 12.99
N ASN A 71 3.10 -16.09 13.47
CA ASN A 71 3.85 -15.18 12.59
C ASN A 71 4.97 -15.89 11.85
N LEU A 72 5.68 -16.81 12.51
CA LEU A 72 6.72 -17.61 11.86
C LEU A 72 6.12 -18.49 10.75
N LYS A 73 5.02 -19.21 11.04
CA LYS A 73 4.31 -20.03 10.04
C LYS A 73 3.83 -19.20 8.85
N LEU A 74 3.29 -18.01 9.07
CA LEU A 74 2.86 -17.11 7.99
C LEU A 74 4.05 -16.64 7.14
N GLN A 75 5.20 -16.36 7.75
CA GLN A 75 6.41 -15.99 7.01
C GLN A 75 6.92 -17.15 6.15
N GLU A 76 6.88 -18.39 6.66
CA GLU A 76 7.25 -19.58 5.90
C GLU A 76 6.31 -19.82 4.71
N GLN A 77 5.00 -19.75 4.93
CA GLN A 77 4.02 -19.88 3.84
C GLN A 77 4.19 -18.80 2.77
N LEU A 78 4.51 -17.56 3.16
CA LEU A 78 4.82 -16.48 2.23
C LEU A 78 6.09 -16.76 1.42
N ALA A 79 7.12 -17.30 2.06
CA ALA A 79 8.37 -17.67 1.39
C ALA A 79 8.14 -18.79 0.36
N GLU A 80 7.38 -19.82 0.72
CA GLU A 80 7.03 -20.92 -0.17
C GLU A 80 6.23 -20.44 -1.39
N LYS A 81 5.17 -19.65 -1.18
CA LYS A 81 4.38 -19.07 -2.27
C LYS A 81 5.23 -18.18 -3.19
N LYS A 82 6.11 -17.35 -2.63
CA LYS A 82 7.04 -16.53 -3.41
C LYS A 82 7.97 -17.38 -4.28
N LYS A 83 8.50 -18.48 -3.74
CA LYS A 83 9.35 -19.41 -4.47
C LYS A 83 8.61 -20.08 -5.62
N ALA A 84 7.40 -20.61 -5.37
CA ALA A 84 6.58 -21.23 -6.41
C ALA A 84 6.27 -20.25 -7.57
N ILE A 85 5.94 -19.01 -7.26
CA ILE A 85 5.72 -17.95 -8.27
C ILE A 85 7.01 -17.70 -9.07
N ALA A 86 8.16 -17.61 -8.41
CA ALA A 86 9.44 -17.36 -9.07
C ALA A 86 9.91 -18.53 -9.96
N GLU A 87 9.57 -19.77 -9.62
CA GLU A 87 9.87 -20.95 -10.44
C GLU A 87 9.02 -21.01 -11.71
N VAL A 88 7.74 -20.63 -11.61
CA VAL A 88 6.82 -20.59 -12.76
C VAL A 88 7.13 -19.40 -13.67
N TYR A 89 7.41 -18.23 -13.10
CA TYR A 89 7.65 -16.99 -13.84
C TYR A 89 9.09 -16.51 -13.70
N LYS A 90 10.05 -17.32 -14.15
CA LYS A 90 11.48 -16.96 -14.10
C LYS A 90 11.72 -15.64 -14.83
N PRO A 91 12.38 -14.64 -14.24
CA PRO A 91 12.57 -13.33 -14.86
C PRO A 91 13.34 -13.37 -16.18
N SER A 92 14.26 -14.34 -16.36
CA SER A 92 15.01 -14.53 -17.61
C SER A 92 14.15 -15.01 -18.78
N GLU A 93 13.03 -15.70 -18.49
CA GLU A 93 12.15 -16.32 -19.47
C GLU A 93 10.83 -15.54 -19.62
N HIS A 94 10.36 -14.94 -18.53
CA HIS A 94 9.05 -14.28 -18.37
C HIS A 94 9.18 -12.79 -18.09
N ASN A 95 10.08 -12.11 -18.80
CA ASN A 95 10.31 -10.68 -18.59
C ASN A 95 9.20 -9.77 -19.12
N ARG A 96 8.15 -10.25 -19.81
CA ARG A 96 7.15 -9.39 -20.50
C ARG A 96 5.77 -9.56 -19.87
N VAL A 97 5.32 -8.56 -19.12
CA VAL A 97 4.19 -8.71 -18.19
C VAL A 97 3.03 -7.77 -18.57
N LEU A 98 1.86 -8.28 -18.92
CA LEU A 98 0.67 -7.46 -19.18
C LEU A 98 -0.11 -7.17 -17.91
N ALA A 99 -0.10 -5.92 -17.42
CA ALA A 99 -1.02 -5.42 -16.41
C ALA A 99 -2.37 -5.03 -17.03
N ILE A 100 -3.47 -5.56 -16.53
CA ILE A 100 -4.82 -5.12 -16.88
C ILE A 100 -5.38 -4.33 -15.69
N CYS A 101 -5.55 -3.02 -15.86
CA CYS A 101 -5.94 -2.09 -14.80
C CYS A 101 -7.44 -1.72 -14.93
N GLY A 102 -8.19 -1.77 -13.83
CA GLY A 102 -9.58 -1.26 -13.76
C GLY A 102 -9.68 0.21 -13.33
N PRO A 103 -10.87 0.84 -13.37
CA PRO A 103 -11.07 2.28 -13.09
C PRO A 103 -10.97 2.66 -11.59
N GLY A 104 -10.57 1.73 -10.72
CA GLY A 104 -10.54 1.90 -9.27
C GLY A 104 -9.14 1.96 -8.71
N ASN A 105 -9.04 1.94 -7.38
CA ASN A 105 -7.76 1.98 -6.66
C ASN A 105 -6.82 0.84 -7.10
N ASN A 106 -7.35 -0.37 -7.28
CA ASN A 106 -6.57 -1.52 -7.77
C ASN A 106 -5.98 -1.29 -9.17
N GLY A 107 -6.62 -0.48 -10.02
CA GLY A 107 -6.02 -0.07 -11.28
C GLY A 107 -4.84 0.87 -11.09
N GLY A 108 -4.95 1.78 -10.13
CA GLY A 108 -3.82 2.58 -9.65
C GLY A 108 -2.66 1.71 -9.17
N ASP A 109 -2.94 0.68 -8.37
CA ASP A 109 -1.94 -0.28 -7.89
C ASP A 109 -1.29 -1.05 -9.04
N GLY A 110 -2.06 -1.43 -10.07
CA GLY A 110 -1.54 -2.04 -11.29
C GLY A 110 -0.59 -1.12 -12.06
N LEU A 111 -0.92 0.17 -12.17
CA LEU A 111 -0.06 1.17 -12.81
C LEU A 111 1.25 1.39 -12.02
N VAL A 112 1.16 1.47 -10.69
CA VAL A 112 2.33 1.59 -9.81
C VAL A 112 3.21 0.34 -9.91
N SER A 113 2.60 -0.85 -9.88
CA SER A 113 3.30 -2.13 -10.00
C SER A 113 4.05 -2.25 -11.34
N ALA A 114 3.40 -1.87 -12.45
CA ALA A 114 4.03 -1.87 -13.76
C ALA A 114 5.26 -0.96 -13.81
N ARG A 115 5.22 0.22 -13.18
CA ARG A 115 6.39 1.10 -13.06
C ARG A 115 7.54 0.41 -12.30
N HIS A 116 7.26 -0.26 -11.18
CA HIS A 116 8.27 -1.00 -10.43
C HIS A 116 8.84 -2.18 -11.22
N TRP A 117 8.00 -2.94 -11.93
CA TRP A 117 8.47 -4.04 -12.80
C TRP A 117 9.45 -3.55 -13.85
N HIS A 118 9.21 -2.39 -14.47
CA HIS A 118 10.18 -1.81 -15.39
C HIS A 118 11.53 -1.53 -14.72
N HIS A 119 11.53 -0.89 -13.55
CA HIS A 119 12.77 -0.65 -12.81
C HIS A 119 13.50 -1.94 -12.40
N PHE A 120 12.77 -3.04 -12.26
CA PHE A 120 13.32 -4.37 -11.99
C PHE A 120 13.73 -5.15 -13.25
N GLY A 121 13.71 -4.52 -14.43
CA GLY A 121 14.18 -5.11 -15.69
C GLY A 121 13.13 -5.93 -16.45
N TYR A 122 11.86 -5.89 -16.02
CA TYR A 122 10.75 -6.44 -16.79
C TYR A 122 10.32 -5.44 -17.88
N LYS A 123 9.51 -5.93 -18.82
CA LYS A 123 8.93 -5.23 -19.97
C LYS A 123 7.41 -5.26 -19.85
N PRO A 124 6.83 -4.40 -19.01
CA PRO A 124 5.40 -4.43 -18.78
C PRO A 124 4.61 -3.97 -20.02
N TYR A 125 3.37 -4.42 -20.12
CA TYR A 125 2.35 -3.94 -21.04
C TYR A 125 1.18 -3.51 -20.20
N ILE A 126 0.45 -2.45 -20.55
CA ILE A 126 -0.72 -2.04 -19.77
C ILE A 126 -1.95 -1.98 -20.66
N CYS A 127 -2.99 -2.69 -20.25
CA CYS A 127 -4.34 -2.51 -20.75
C CYS A 127 -5.15 -1.78 -19.68
N TYR A 128 -5.48 -0.51 -19.92
CA TYR A 128 -6.30 0.29 -19.01
C TYR A 128 -7.54 0.81 -19.76
N PRO A 129 -8.57 -0.04 -19.96
CA PRO A 129 -9.69 0.24 -20.86
C PRO A 129 -10.61 1.34 -20.33
N GLU A 130 -10.85 1.39 -19.02
CA GLU A 130 -11.71 2.39 -18.38
C GLU A 130 -10.88 3.27 -17.44
N ARG A 131 -10.53 4.48 -17.90
CA ARG A 131 -9.66 5.38 -17.15
C ARG A 131 -10.45 6.26 -16.20
N THR A 132 -10.01 6.34 -14.94
CA THR A 132 -10.55 7.29 -13.96
C THR A 132 -10.11 8.71 -14.27
N ASP A 133 -11.05 9.62 -14.51
CA ASP A 133 -10.75 11.04 -14.72
C ASP A 133 -10.57 11.78 -13.39
N LYS A 134 -9.44 11.51 -12.73
CA LYS A 134 -8.97 12.26 -11.55
C LYS A 134 -7.50 12.58 -11.71
N ALA A 135 -7.07 13.73 -11.22
CA ALA A 135 -5.71 14.24 -11.36
C ALA A 135 -4.62 13.23 -10.96
N LEU A 136 -4.84 12.45 -9.89
CA LEU A 136 -3.92 11.38 -9.46
C LEU A 136 -3.69 10.33 -10.55
N TYR A 137 -4.76 9.81 -11.15
CA TYR A 137 -4.70 8.78 -12.19
C TYR A 137 -4.17 9.35 -13.50
N ASN A 138 -4.51 10.60 -13.84
CA ASN A 138 -3.96 11.30 -15.01
C ASN A 138 -2.44 11.47 -14.88
N GLY A 139 -1.93 11.73 -13.67
CA GLY A 139 -0.50 11.76 -13.36
C GLY A 139 0.17 10.40 -13.54
N LEU A 140 -0.46 9.32 -13.07
CA LEU A 140 0.04 7.95 -13.26
C LEU A 140 0.06 7.54 -14.74
N VAL A 141 -0.98 7.89 -15.49
CA VAL A 141 -1.08 7.65 -16.94
C VAL A 141 0.00 8.42 -17.70
N THR A 142 0.24 9.69 -17.35
CA THR A 142 1.27 10.51 -18.01
C THR A 142 2.67 9.96 -17.76
N GLN A 143 2.97 9.57 -16.51
CA GLN A 143 4.24 8.93 -16.16
C GLN A 143 4.44 7.63 -16.94
N PHE A 144 3.38 6.85 -17.10
CA PHE A 144 3.40 5.61 -17.87
C PHE A 144 3.58 5.86 -19.37
N GLN A 145 2.88 6.83 -19.96
CA GLN A 145 2.94 7.09 -21.39
C GLN A 145 4.37 7.45 -21.84
N LYS A 146 5.03 8.34 -21.09
CA LYS A 146 6.43 8.70 -21.33
C LYS A 146 7.35 7.47 -21.35
N TRP A 147 7.09 6.54 -20.43
CA TRP A 147 7.83 5.29 -20.34
C TRP A 147 7.50 4.32 -21.50
N PHE A 148 6.23 4.20 -21.87
CA PHE A 148 5.78 3.30 -22.93
C PHE A 148 6.37 3.70 -24.29
N ASP A 149 6.48 5.00 -24.56
CA ASP A 149 7.08 5.52 -25.78
C ASP A 149 8.57 5.12 -25.88
N ASP A 150 9.33 5.21 -24.78
CA ASP A 150 10.72 4.73 -24.70
C ASP A 150 10.80 3.20 -24.94
N ALA A 151 9.85 2.44 -24.38
CA ALA A 151 9.82 0.99 -24.50
C ALA A 151 9.49 0.53 -25.94
N ILE A 152 8.55 1.20 -26.63
CA ILE A 152 8.22 0.93 -28.04
C ILE A 152 9.40 1.25 -28.96
N ALA A 153 10.15 2.33 -28.69
CA ALA A 153 11.36 2.66 -29.44
C ALA A 153 12.43 1.55 -29.39
N THR A 154 12.36 0.65 -28.40
CA THR A 154 13.25 -0.51 -28.25
C THR A 154 12.71 -1.84 -28.82
N SER A 155 11.66 -1.80 -29.65
CA SER A 155 11.07 -2.99 -30.30
C SER A 155 10.48 -4.03 -29.32
N LEU A 156 9.50 -3.60 -28.52
CA LEU A 156 8.76 -4.44 -27.57
C LEU A 156 8.05 -5.62 -28.27
N LYS A 157 8.18 -6.86 -27.75
CA LYS A 157 7.59 -8.12 -28.28
C LYS A 157 6.44 -8.64 -27.40
N GLU A 158 5.43 -9.32 -27.95
CA GLU A 158 4.22 -9.80 -27.25
C GLU A 158 4.42 -10.37 -25.83
N PRO A 159 3.57 -10.04 -24.84
CA PRO A 159 3.73 -10.42 -23.43
C PRO A 159 3.75 -11.95 -23.24
N ASN A 160 4.53 -12.43 -22.27
CA ASN A 160 4.61 -13.84 -21.89
C ASN A 160 4.08 -14.13 -20.47
N ALA A 161 3.73 -13.08 -19.71
CA ALA A 161 3.04 -13.15 -18.44
C ALA A 161 1.90 -12.11 -18.42
N MET A 162 0.86 -12.37 -17.63
CA MET A 162 -0.28 -11.46 -17.45
C MET A 162 -0.57 -11.29 -15.95
N ALA A 163 -0.80 -10.05 -15.55
CA ALA A 163 -1.24 -9.64 -14.23
C ALA A 163 -2.58 -8.91 -14.36
N LEU A 164 -3.60 -9.39 -13.66
CA LEU A 164 -4.94 -8.78 -13.65
C LEU A 164 -5.12 -8.02 -12.34
N CYS A 165 -5.34 -6.71 -12.44
CA CYS A 165 -5.55 -5.81 -11.30
C CYS A 165 -6.98 -5.27 -11.33
N THR A 166 -7.92 -6.09 -10.88
CA THR A 166 -9.35 -5.77 -10.82
C THR A 166 -9.87 -5.79 -9.39
N THR A 167 -10.93 -5.04 -9.11
CA THR A 167 -11.81 -5.26 -7.95
C THR A 167 -12.96 -6.17 -8.38
N GLY A 168 -13.34 -7.16 -7.56
CA GLY A 168 -14.64 -7.84 -7.72
C GLY A 168 -15.79 -6.84 -7.64
N LYS A 169 -16.96 -7.18 -8.19
CA LYS A 169 -18.14 -6.29 -8.29
C LYS A 169 -18.60 -5.67 -6.96
N ASP A 170 -18.11 -6.18 -5.82
CA ASP A 170 -18.55 -5.78 -4.49
C ASP A 170 -17.45 -5.10 -3.65
N GLY A 171 -16.27 -4.81 -4.23
CA GLY A 171 -15.23 -4.01 -3.56
C GLY A 171 -14.67 -4.58 -2.25
N LYS A 172 -14.87 -5.88 -1.96
CA LYS A 172 -14.23 -6.57 -0.83
C LYS A 172 -13.20 -7.58 -1.33
N LEU A 173 -12.10 -7.66 -0.57
CA LEU A 173 -10.93 -8.53 -0.77
C LEU A 173 -11.31 -9.99 -1.01
#